data_AF-A0A7J3DIV8-F1
#
_entry.id   AF-A0A7J3DIV8-F1
#
_cell.length_a   1.000
_cell.length_b   1.000
_cell.length_c   1.000
_cell.angle_alpha   90.00
_cell.angle_beta   90.00
_cell.angle_gamma   90.00
#
_symmetry.space_group_name_H-M   'P 1'
#
loop_
_entity.id
_entity.type
_entity.pdbx_description
1 polymer ?
#
loop_
_entity_poly.entity_id
_entity_poly.type
_entity_poly.pdbx_seq_one_letter_code
_entity_poly.pdbx_strand_id
1 'polypeptide(L)'
;MYKEKEPDEEAEKTKKSKNFNDFLKRNKDEIKKLKKEFEEATEAGIQDLLFLIWLIEDDEKKVMSKAKRLLSELFHSGWINSLLSFKLKSEGE
;
A
#
# COMPACT_ATOMS: atom_id res chain seq x y z
N MET A 1 9.71 37.70 18.68
CA MET A 1 8.89 36.50 18.95
C MET A 1 8.61 35.83 17.62
N TYR A 2 9.30 34.73 17.32
CA TYR A 2 8.99 33.92 16.14
C TYR A 2 7.70 33.14 16.45
N LYS A 3 6.65 33.37 15.66
CA LYS A 3 5.49 32.49 15.66
C LYS A 3 5.83 31.31 14.78
N GLU A 4 6.17 30.19 15.40
CA GLU A 4 6.11 28.88 14.74
C GLU A 4 4.66 28.68 14.30
N LYS A 5 4.43 28.63 12.98
CA LYS A 5 3.16 28.17 12.45
C LYS A 5 3.20 26.65 12.56
N GLU A 6 2.43 26.10 13.50
CA GLU A 6 2.09 24.69 13.53
C GLU A 6 1.52 24.29 12.15
N PRO A 7 2.18 23.40 11.40
CA PRO A 7 1.51 22.72 10.30
C PRO A 7 0.85 21.48 10.92
N ASP A 8 -0.49 21.39 11.00
CA ASP A 8 -1.19 20.10 10.79
C ASP A 8 -2.70 20.06 11.11
N GLU A 9 -3.34 21.07 11.72
CA GLU A 9 -4.75 20.88 12.11
C GLU A 9 -5.76 20.90 10.94
N GLU A 10 -5.47 21.59 9.84
CA GLU A 10 -6.38 21.64 8.68
C GLU A 10 -6.25 20.40 7.78
N ALA A 11 -5.05 19.83 7.65
CA ALA A 11 -4.81 18.62 6.86
C ALA A 11 -5.44 17.38 7.53
N GLU A 12 -5.39 17.29 8.86
CA GLU A 12 -6.08 16.24 9.62
C GLU A 12 -7.61 16.28 9.44
N LYS A 13 -8.20 17.47 9.28
CA LYS A 13 -9.66 17.63 9.15
C LYS A 13 -10.19 17.15 7.79
N THR A 14 -9.40 17.27 6.71
CA THR A 14 -9.81 16.77 5.38
C THR A 14 -9.74 15.25 5.23
N LYS A 15 -8.86 14.56 5.97
CA LYS A 15 -8.81 13.09 5.99
C LYS A 15 -10.03 12.45 6.68
N LYS A 16 -10.57 13.09 7.72
CA LYS A 16 -11.68 12.55 8.52
C LYS A 16 -13.02 12.38 7.78
N SER A 17 -13.22 12.94 6.58
CA SER A 17 -14.49 12.78 5.85
C SER A 17 -14.48 11.70 4.76
N LYS A 18 -13.32 11.17 4.37
CA LYS A 18 -13.22 10.14 3.32
C LYS A 18 -13.21 8.75 3.95
N ASN A 19 -14.22 7.94 3.64
CA ASN A 19 -14.29 6.56 4.09
C ASN A 19 -13.35 5.67 3.25
N PHE A 20 -12.44 4.94 3.89
CA PHE A 20 -11.53 4.01 3.22
C PHE A 20 -12.27 2.92 2.42
N ASN A 21 -13.43 2.46 2.90
CA ASN A 21 -14.24 1.49 2.15
C ASN A 21 -14.74 2.06 0.82
N ASP A 22 -15.01 3.37 0.76
CA ASP A 22 -15.43 4.00 -0.50
C ASP A 22 -14.24 4.19 -1.44
N PHE A 23 -13.04 4.43 -0.90
CA PHE A 23 -11.79 4.37 -1.67
C PHE A 23 -11.60 2.99 -2.30
N LEU A 24 -11.77 1.91 -1.53
CA LEU A 24 -11.65 0.54 -2.05
C LEU A 24 -12.68 0.25 -3.15
N LYS A 25 -13.92 0.69 -2.97
CA LYS A 25 -14.98 0.52 -3.98
C LYS A 25 -14.65 1.26 -5.28
N ARG A 26 -14.17 2.51 -5.20
CA ARG A 26 -13.80 3.31 -6.38
C ARG A 26 -12.62 2.72 -7.14
N ASN A 27 -11.65 2.14 -6.43
CA ASN A 27 -10.39 1.66 -7.01
C ASN A 27 -10.36 0.13 -7.20
N LYS A 28 -11.51 -0.55 -7.09
CA LYS A 28 -11.62 -2.02 -7.13
C LYS A 28 -10.93 -2.67 -8.34
N ASP A 29 -11.10 -2.09 -9.52
CA ASP A 29 -10.50 -2.67 -10.75
C ASP A 29 -8.99 -2.49 -10.80
N GLU A 30 -8.48 -1.41 -10.21
CA GLU A 30 -7.05 -1.14 -10.14
C GLU A 30 -6.37 -2.00 -9.06
N ILE A 31 -7.06 -2.25 -7.93
CA ILE A 31 -6.65 -3.24 -6.92
C ILE A 31 -6.58 -4.64 -7.53
N LYS A 32 -7.57 -5.02 -8.35
CA LYS A 32 -7.52 -6.31 -9.09
C LYS A 32 -6.35 -6.38 -10.06
N LYS A 33 -5.99 -5.27 -10.71
CA LYS A 33 -4.79 -5.22 -11.58
C LYS A 33 -3.52 -5.41 -10.76
N LEU A 34 -3.39 -4.74 -9.60
CA LEU A 34 -2.27 -4.96 -8.69
C LEU A 34 -2.17 -6.42 -8.25
N LYS A 35 -3.30 -7.05 -7.89
CA LYS A 35 -3.31 -8.47 -7.49
C LYS A 35 -2.85 -9.42 -8.61
N LYS A 36 -3.13 -9.09 -9.87
CA LYS A 36 -2.66 -9.84 -11.05
C LYS A 36 -1.18 -9.57 -11.37
N GLU A 37 -0.71 -8.35 -11.14
CA GLU A 37 0.69 -7.98 -11.36
C GLU A 37 1.62 -8.55 -10.28
N PHE A 38 1.11 -8.68 -9.06
CA PHE A 38 1.80 -9.24 -7.90
C PHE A 38 1.04 -10.47 -7.41
N GLU A 39 1.19 -11.60 -8.12
CA GLU A 39 0.45 -12.83 -7.85
C GLU A 39 0.75 -13.41 -6.46
N GLU A 40 1.95 -13.15 -5.94
CA GLU A 40 2.43 -13.56 -4.62
C GLU A 40 1.80 -12.77 -3.47
N ALA A 41 1.31 -11.55 -3.72
CA ALA A 41 0.68 -10.72 -2.71
C ALA A 41 -0.74 -11.18 -2.41
N THR A 42 -1.14 -11.28 -1.14
CA THR A 42 -2.55 -11.59 -0.79
C THR A 42 -3.44 -10.36 -1.01
N GLU A 43 -4.74 -10.57 -1.27
CA GLU A 43 -5.69 -9.46 -1.42
C GLU A 43 -5.78 -8.63 -0.13
N ALA A 44 -5.78 -9.29 1.04
CA ALA A 44 -5.73 -8.62 2.34
C ALA A 44 -4.44 -7.80 2.51
N GLY A 45 -3.27 -8.35 2.16
CA GLY A 45 -2.00 -7.63 2.26
C GLY A 45 -1.93 -6.40 1.34
N ILE A 46 -2.51 -6.47 0.14
CA ILE A 46 -2.65 -5.30 -0.74
C ILE A 46 -3.56 -4.24 -0.10
N GLN A 47 -4.69 -4.65 0.49
CA GLN A 47 -5.60 -3.72 1.16
C GLN A 47 -4.98 -3.06 2.39
N ASP A 48 -4.24 -3.82 3.21
CA ASP A 48 -3.52 -3.30 4.37
C ASP A 48 -2.46 -2.28 3.95
N LEU A 49 -1.68 -2.58 2.91
CA LEU A 49 -0.70 -1.65 2.35
C LEU A 49 -1.37 -0.36 1.85
N LEU A 50 -2.48 -0.48 1.12
CA LEU A 50 -3.24 0.66 0.64
C LEU A 50 -3.80 1.50 1.79
N PHE A 51 -4.27 0.86 2.86
CA PHE A 51 -4.76 1.54 4.06
C PHE A 51 -3.64 2.37 4.71
N LEU A 52 -2.47 1.76 4.94
CA LEU A 52 -1.33 2.45 5.54
C LEU A 52 -0.87 3.65 4.71
N ILE A 53 -0.85 3.52 3.37
CA ILE A 53 -0.47 4.63 2.49
C ILE A 53 -1.57 5.70 2.46
N TRP A 54 -2.84 5.29 2.46
CA TRP A 54 -3.99 6.20 2.50
C TRP A 54 -4.03 7.03 3.79
N LEU A 55 -3.57 6.49 4.93
CA LEU A 55 -3.44 7.25 6.18
C LEU A 55 -2.44 8.41 6.07
N ILE A 56 -1.43 8.31 5.21
CA ILE A 56 -0.36 9.32 5.09
C ILE A 56 -0.50 10.19 3.85
N GLU A 57 -1.15 9.71 2.78
CA GLU A 57 -1.25 10.41 1.49
C GLU A 57 -2.68 10.87 1.20
N ASP A 58 -2.85 12.14 0.83
CA ASP A 58 -4.17 12.75 0.60
C ASP A 58 -4.69 12.53 -0.83
N ASP A 59 -3.79 12.25 -1.78
CA ASP A 59 -4.10 12.01 -3.19
C ASP A 59 -4.24 10.51 -3.47
N GLU A 60 -5.45 10.08 -3.84
CA GLU A 60 -5.77 8.68 -4.17
C GLU A 60 -4.87 8.12 -5.29
N LYS A 61 -4.47 8.93 -6.27
CA LYS A 61 -3.57 8.48 -7.34
C LYS A 61 -2.16 8.21 -6.82
N LYS A 62 -1.72 9.00 -5.84
CA LYS A 62 -0.43 8.79 -5.17
C LYS A 62 -0.47 7.56 -4.28
N VAL A 63 -1.61 7.25 -3.65
CA VAL A 63 -1.80 6.01 -2.89
C VAL A 63 -1.53 4.79 -3.78
N MET A 64 -2.16 4.71 -4.95
CA MET A 64 -2.01 3.57 -5.86
C MET A 64 -0.59 3.45 -6.43
N SER A 65 0.00 4.58 -6.87
CA SER A 65 1.36 4.58 -7.43
C SER A 65 2.43 4.22 -6.38
N LYS A 66 2.30 4.71 -5.14
CA LYS A 66 3.18 4.32 -4.02
C LYS A 66 3.03 2.84 -3.68
N ALA A 67 1.80 2.33 -3.62
CA ALA A 67 1.55 0.92 -3.36
C ALA A 67 2.20 0.03 -4.41
N LYS A 68 2.04 0.37 -5.70
CA LYS A 68 2.69 -0.34 -6.80
C LYS A 68 4.22 -0.34 -6.65
N ARG A 69 4.83 0.81 -6.37
CA ARG A 69 6.28 0.91 -6.19
C ARG A 69 6.77 0.04 -5.04
N LEU A 70 6.09 0.06 -3.90
CA LEU A 70 6.47 -0.74 -2.73
C LEU A 70 6.29 -2.24 -2.97
N LEU A 71 5.21 -2.64 -3.66
CA LEU A 71 5.03 -4.04 -4.07
C LEU A 71 6.14 -4.47 -5.05
N SER A 72 6.51 -3.62 -6.00
CA SER A 72 7.66 -3.90 -6.87
C SER A 72 8.95 -4.06 -6.07
N GLU A 73 9.25 -3.15 -5.15
CA GLU A 73 10.44 -3.24 -4.29
C GLU A 73 10.43 -4.51 -3.43
N LEU A 74 9.28 -4.88 -2.84
CA LEU A 74 9.14 -6.10 -2.06
C LEU A 74 9.38 -7.34 -2.90
N PHE A 75 8.59 -7.58 -3.94
CA PHE A 75 8.60 -8.84 -4.68
C PHE A 75 9.73 -8.95 -5.71
N HIS A 76 10.27 -7.84 -6.19
CA HIS A 76 11.45 -7.84 -7.04
C HIS A 76 12.75 -7.68 -6.23
N SER A 77 12.69 -7.47 -4.92
CA SER A 77 13.88 -7.63 -4.09
C SER A 77 14.32 -9.09 -4.08
N GLY A 78 15.60 -9.33 -4.36
CA GLY A 78 16.18 -10.68 -4.35
C GLY A 78 16.03 -11.41 -3.00
N TRP A 79 15.70 -10.68 -1.93
CA TRP A 79 15.37 -11.22 -0.61
C TRP A 79 14.10 -12.07 -0.61
N ILE A 80 12.98 -11.62 -1.20
CA ILE A 80 11.75 -12.42 -1.23
C ILE A 80 11.96 -13.69 -2.06
N ASN A 81 12.63 -13.58 -3.20
CA ASN A 81 13.00 -14.74 -4.02
C ASN A 81 13.87 -15.74 -3.25
N SER A 82 14.79 -15.24 -2.41
CA SER A 82 15.64 -16.07 -1.55
C SER A 82 14.83 -16.77 -0.45
N LEU A 83 13.89 -16.07 0.19
CA LEU A 83 12.98 -16.66 1.19
C LEU A 83 12.04 -17.70 0.59
N LEU A 84 11.45 -17.43 -0.57
CA LEU A 84 10.57 -18.37 -1.27
C LEU A 84 11.35 -19.63 -1.68
N SER A 85 12.57 -19.46 -2.18
CA SER A 85 13.47 -20.58 -2.51
C SER A 85 13.84 -21.40 -1.28
N PHE A 86 14.04 -20.75 -0.12
CA PHE A 86 14.31 -21.43 1.13
C PHE A 86 13.12 -22.25 1.61
N LYS A 87 11.90 -21.68 1.55
CA LYS A 87 10.66 -22.40 1.89
C LYS A 87 10.46 -23.65 1.01
N LEU A 88 10.66 -23.52 -0.31
CA LEU A 88 10.56 -24.64 -1.25
C LEU A 88 11.60 -25.74 -0.97
N LYS A 89 12.78 -25.39 -0.47
CA LYS A 89 13.81 -26.36 -0.10
C LYS A 89 13.49 -27.07 1.22
N SER A 90 12.80 -26.41 2.14
CA SER A 90 12.40 -27.02 3.43
C SER A 90 11.20 -27.96 3.34
N GLU A 91 10.36 -27.86 2.30
CA GLU A 91 9.22 -28.77 2.09
C GLU A 91 9.59 -30.02 1.26
N GLY A 92 10.84 -30.10 0.77
CA GLY A 92 11.34 -31.18 -0.09
C GLY A 92 12.28 -32.19 0.60
N GLU A 93 12.47 -32.12 1.92
CA GLU A 93 13.19 -33.09 2.75
C GLU A 93 12.23 -33.76 3.76
#